data_AF-A0A952B4E3-F1
#
_entry.id   AF-A0A952B4E3-F1
#
_cell.length_a   1.000
_cell.length_b   1.000
_cell.length_c   1.000
_cell.angle_alpha   90.00
_cell.angle_beta   90.00
_cell.angle_gamma   90.00
#
_symmetry.space_group_name_H-M   'P 1'
#
loop_
_entity.id
_entity.type
_entity.pdbx_description
1 polymer ?
#
loop_
_entity_poly.entity_id
_entity_poly.type
_entity_poly.pdbx_seq_one_letter_code
_entity_poly.pdbx_strand_id
1 'polypeptide(L)'
;MPGAKQLTKKQLAVIEDLFAGELDEQAILDKYRLSRKLYNQWRNDDSFAEQFEKRITDAYRQSDALIARYAPVAAAKLIQLTESDKPETARKACLDIISMPILTASRKAQPSDEPQPADTQLPASLNTETAGKLLAVLAEEKTINKL
;
A
#
# COMPACT_ATOMS: atom_id res chain seq x y z
N MET A 1 -6.40 27.26 -21.40
CA MET A 1 -6.27 25.80 -21.57
C MET A 1 -5.70 25.55 -22.96
N PRO A 2 -4.39 25.32 -23.11
CA PRO A 2 -3.85 24.91 -24.41
C PRO A 2 -4.47 23.55 -24.78
N GLY A 3 -5.02 23.45 -25.99
CA GLY A 3 -5.84 22.31 -26.39
C GLY A 3 -5.08 20.99 -26.25
N ALA A 4 -5.70 20.02 -25.58
CA ALA A 4 -5.15 18.68 -25.40
C ALA A 4 -4.85 18.07 -26.77
N LYS A 5 -3.56 18.01 -27.11
CA LYS A 5 -3.08 17.40 -28.34
C LYS A 5 -3.39 15.91 -28.26
N GLN A 6 -4.28 15.43 -29.12
CA GLN A 6 -4.64 14.02 -29.13
C GLN A 6 -3.46 13.20 -29.62
N LEU A 7 -3.13 12.14 -28.88
CA LEU A 7 -2.09 11.20 -29.27
C LEU A 7 -2.47 10.48 -30.56
N THR A 8 -1.45 10.25 -31.38
CA THR A 8 -1.61 9.44 -32.59
C THR A 8 -1.82 7.98 -32.23
N LYS A 9 -2.50 7.23 -33.11
CA LYS A 9 -2.67 5.77 -32.95
C LYS A 9 -1.34 5.04 -32.76
N LYS A 10 -0.28 5.52 -33.42
CA LYS A 10 1.07 4.96 -33.30
C LYS A 10 1.66 5.16 -31.90
N GLN A 11 1.49 6.35 -31.31
CA GLN A 11 1.94 6.63 -29.95
C GLN A 11 1.22 5.74 -28.94
N LEU A 12 -0.10 5.57 -29.09
CA LEU A 12 -0.89 4.68 -28.23
C LEU A 12 -0.42 3.22 -28.34
N ALA A 13 -0.20 2.72 -29.57
CA ALA A 13 0.28 1.36 -29.78
C ALA A 13 1.68 1.12 -29.18
N VAL A 14 2.57 2.12 -29.24
CA VAL A 14 3.89 2.07 -28.59
C VAL A 14 3.75 2.00 -27.08
N ILE A 15 2.86 2.80 -26.48
CA ILE A 15 2.57 2.72 -25.05
C ILE A 15 2.06 1.33 -24.69
N GLU A 16 1.09 0.80 -25.44
CA GLU A 16 0.53 -0.54 -25.18
C GLU A 16 1.59 -1.64 -25.23
N ASP A 17 2.47 -1.64 -26.23
CA ASP A 17 3.56 -2.61 -26.32
C ASP A 17 4.58 -2.47 -25.20
N LEU A 18 4.86 -1.25 -24.73
CA LEU A 18 5.75 -1.03 -23.57
C LEU A 18 5.17 -1.65 -22.30
N PHE A 19 3.85 -1.57 -22.11
CA PHE A 19 3.17 -2.16 -20.96
C PHE A 19 2.88 -3.66 -21.10
N ALA A 20 2.85 -4.20 -22.32
CA ALA A 20 2.74 -5.65 -22.53
C ALA A 20 3.96 -6.41 -21.99
N GLY A 21 5.14 -5.77 -21.98
CA GLY A 21 6.38 -6.33 -21.42
C GLY A 21 6.98 -7.49 -22.22
N GLU A 22 6.46 -7.79 -23.41
CA GLU A 22 6.95 -8.85 -24.29
C GLU A 22 8.27 -8.49 -25.00
N LEU A 23 8.51 -7.19 -25.18
CA LEU A 23 9.66 -6.65 -25.89
C LEU A 23 10.36 -5.59 -25.03
N ASP A 24 11.67 -5.49 -25.17
CA ASP A 24 12.41 -4.38 -24.60
C ASP A 24 12.15 -3.06 -25.36
N GLU A 25 12.52 -1.93 -24.75
CA GLU A 25 12.28 -0.61 -25.33
C GLU A 25 12.89 -0.47 -26.74
N GLN A 26 14.09 -1.03 -26.96
CA GLN A 26 14.79 -0.88 -28.24
C GLN A 26 14.09 -1.69 -29.35
N ALA A 27 13.68 -2.93 -29.05
CA ALA A 27 12.91 -3.77 -29.94
C ALA A 27 11.56 -3.15 -30.30
N ILE A 28 10.92 -2.43 -29.37
CA ILE A 28 9.68 -1.67 -29.63
C ILE A 28 9.97 -0.49 -30.57
N LEU A 29 11.03 0.27 -30.33
CA LEU A 29 11.41 1.37 -31.23
C LEU A 29 11.67 0.86 -32.65
N ASP A 30 12.36 -0.26 -32.79
CA ASP A 30 12.65 -0.88 -34.08
C ASP A 30 11.36 -1.39 -34.76
N LYS A 31 10.47 -2.07 -34.02
CA LYS A 31 9.13 -2.53 -34.47
C LYS A 31 8.32 -1.37 -35.08
N TYR A 32 8.35 -0.21 -34.44
CA TYR A 32 7.63 0.98 -34.91
C TYR A 32 8.45 1.89 -35.82
N ARG A 33 9.70 1.53 -36.16
CA ARG A 33 10.63 2.37 -36.95
C ARG A 33 10.77 3.78 -36.37
N LEU A 34 10.95 3.86 -35.06
CA LEU A 34 11.10 5.12 -34.32
C LEU A 34 12.58 5.37 -34.03
N SER A 35 13.04 6.58 -34.33
CA SER A 35 14.36 7.00 -33.88
C SER A 35 14.31 7.34 -32.39
N ARG A 36 15.43 7.10 -31.69
CA ARG A 36 15.59 7.46 -30.27
C ARG A 36 15.27 8.92 -30.00
N LYS A 37 15.69 9.82 -30.90
CA LYS A 37 15.45 11.26 -30.80
C LYS A 37 13.95 11.59 -30.83
N LEU A 38 13.19 10.96 -31.73
CA LEU A 38 11.75 11.17 -31.83
C LEU A 38 11.01 10.63 -30.60
N TYR A 39 11.41 9.45 -30.12
CA TYR A 39 10.84 8.89 -28.89
C TYR A 39 11.11 9.78 -27.67
N ASN A 40 12.33 10.30 -27.51
CA ASN A 40 12.64 11.25 -26.45
C ASN A 40 11.82 12.54 -26.57
N GLN A 41 11.56 13.01 -27.79
CA GLN A 41 10.66 14.14 -28.01
C GLN A 41 9.23 13.82 -27.57
N TRP A 42 8.73 12.61 -27.84
CA TRP A 42 7.42 12.17 -27.36
C TRP A 42 7.39 12.09 -25.84
N ARG A 43 8.43 11.54 -25.19
CA ARG A 43 8.51 11.49 -23.73
C ARG A 43 8.48 12.87 -23.06
N ASN A 44 8.96 13.90 -23.76
CA ASN A 44 8.93 15.29 -23.29
C ASN A 44 7.66 16.04 -23.72
N ASP A 45 6.75 15.40 -24.46
CA ASP A 45 5.44 15.98 -24.82
C ASP A 45 4.44 15.65 -23.71
N ASP A 46 3.84 16.68 -23.12
CA ASP A 46 2.94 16.56 -21.97
C ASP A 46 1.79 15.56 -22.22
N SER A 47 1.25 15.53 -23.45
CA SER A 47 0.13 14.64 -23.77
C SER A 47 0.53 13.17 -23.72
N PHE A 48 1.73 12.84 -24.19
CA PHE A 48 2.28 11.49 -24.15
C PHE A 48 2.64 11.09 -22.73
N ALA A 49 3.30 11.99 -21.98
CA ALA A 49 3.64 11.76 -20.58
C ALA A 49 2.38 11.51 -19.73
N GLU A 50 1.32 12.31 -19.90
CA GLU A 50 0.07 12.16 -19.17
C GLU A 50 -0.60 10.81 -19.45
N GLN A 51 -0.68 10.36 -20.71
CA GLN A 51 -1.25 9.05 -21.00
C GLN A 51 -0.39 7.90 -20.50
N PHE A 52 0.93 8.05 -20.52
CA PHE A 52 1.84 7.07 -19.97
C PHE A 52 1.62 6.92 -18.45
N GLU A 53 1.59 8.03 -17.71
CA GLU A 53 1.30 8.05 -16.28
C GLU A 53 -0.10 7.54 -15.94
N LYS A 54 -1.10 7.85 -16.77
CA LYS A 54 -2.44 7.30 -16.64
C LYS A 54 -2.42 5.76 -16.73
N ARG A 55 -1.69 5.20 -17.70
CA ARG A 55 -1.55 3.73 -17.83
C ARG A 55 -0.84 3.11 -16.64
N ILE A 56 0.20 3.75 -16.10
CA ILE A 56 0.84 3.33 -14.84
C ILE A 56 -0.18 3.29 -13.71
N THR A 57 -0.93 4.39 -13.53
CA THR A 57 -1.93 4.52 -12.47
C THR A 57 -3.04 3.47 -12.59
N ASP A 58 -3.53 3.23 -13.80
CA ASP A 58 -4.56 2.23 -14.06
C ASP A 58 -4.05 0.81 -13.76
N ALA A 59 -2.80 0.50 -14.11
CA ALA A 59 -2.17 -0.78 -13.77
C ALA A 59 -2.03 -0.96 -12.25
N TYR A 60 -1.63 0.08 -11.51
CA TYR A 60 -1.60 0.03 -10.04
C TYR A 60 -2.98 -0.19 -9.44
N ARG A 61 -4.00 0.53 -9.90
CA ARG A 61 -5.38 0.34 -9.46
C ARG A 61 -5.88 -1.08 -9.70
N GLN A 62 -5.55 -1.67 -10.85
CA GLN A 62 -5.89 -3.06 -11.15
C GLN A 62 -5.17 -4.03 -10.22
N SER A 63 -3.88 -3.82 -9.97
CA SER A 63 -3.10 -4.60 -9.01
C SER A 63 -3.70 -4.51 -7.61
N ASP A 64 -4.01 -3.31 -7.13
CA ASP A 64 -4.61 -3.08 -5.82
C ASP A 64 -5.97 -3.76 -5.69
N ALA A 65 -6.81 -3.69 -6.73
CA ALA A 65 -8.09 -4.38 -6.77
C ALA A 65 -7.92 -5.91 -6.70
N LEU A 66 -6.93 -6.46 -7.39
CA LEU A 66 -6.61 -7.89 -7.32
C LEU A 66 -6.11 -8.28 -5.92
N ILE A 67 -5.19 -7.52 -5.34
CA ILE A 67 -4.68 -7.75 -3.99
C ILE A 67 -5.84 -7.70 -3.00
N ALA A 68 -6.68 -6.67 -3.05
CA ALA A 68 -7.84 -6.53 -2.17
C ALA A 68 -8.81 -7.72 -2.30
N ARG A 69 -9.04 -8.21 -3.52
CA ARG A 69 -9.90 -9.37 -3.78
C ARG A 69 -9.34 -10.66 -3.18
N TYR A 70 -8.02 -10.87 -3.25
CA TYR A 70 -7.39 -12.11 -2.79
C TYR A 70 -6.88 -12.05 -1.35
N ALA A 71 -6.75 -10.86 -0.76
CA ALA A 71 -6.26 -10.67 0.60
C ALA A 71 -7.05 -11.50 1.65
N PRO A 72 -8.39 -11.58 1.64
CA PRO A 72 -9.14 -12.41 2.58
C PRO A 72 -8.81 -13.91 2.44
N VAL A 73 -8.66 -14.39 1.20
CA VAL A 73 -8.31 -15.79 0.93
C VAL A 73 -6.89 -16.10 1.39
N ALA A 74 -5.95 -15.18 1.16
CA ALA A 74 -4.58 -15.31 1.66
C ALA A 74 -4.52 -15.32 3.19
N ALA A 75 -5.28 -14.45 3.86
CA ALA A 75 -5.38 -14.41 5.31
C ALA A 75 -5.96 -15.72 5.88
N ALA A 76 -7.02 -16.26 5.27
CA ALA A 76 -7.59 -17.55 5.67
C ALA A 76 -6.58 -18.70 5.54
N LYS A 77 -5.80 -18.72 4.44
CA LYS A 77 -4.73 -19.71 4.25
C LYS A 77 -3.61 -19.57 5.28
N LEU A 78 -3.24 -18.35 5.66
CA LEU A 78 -2.23 -18.14 6.71
C LEU A 78 -2.70 -18.65 8.06
N ILE A 79 -3.98 -18.44 8.42
CA ILE A 79 -4.56 -19.00 9.65
C ILE A 79 -4.48 -20.53 9.61
N GLN A 80 -4.86 -21.17 8.51
CA GLN A 80 -4.73 -22.63 8.37
C GLN A 80 -3.29 -23.12 8.52
N LEU A 81 -2.30 -22.36 8.03
CA LEU A 81 -0.89 -22.72 8.19
C LEU A 81 -0.39 -22.66 9.64
N THR A 82 -1.09 -21.95 10.53
CA THR A 82 -0.77 -21.96 11.97
C THR A 82 -1.07 -23.30 12.64
N GLU A 83 -1.93 -24.11 12.03
CA GLU A 83 -2.29 -25.46 12.50
C GLU A 83 -1.42 -26.55 11.87
N SER A 84 -0.35 -26.18 11.16
CA SER A 84 0.54 -27.14 10.49
C SER A 84 1.37 -27.95 11.50
N ASP A 85 1.53 -29.24 11.24
CA ASP A 85 2.43 -30.14 11.98
C ASP A 85 3.93 -29.74 11.88
N LYS A 86 4.27 -28.79 11.00
CA LYS A 86 5.61 -28.26 10.83
C LYS A 86 5.78 -27.00 11.71
N PRO A 87 6.52 -27.09 12.83
CA PRO A 87 6.58 -25.99 13.81
C PRO A 87 7.15 -24.71 13.23
N GLU A 88 8.15 -24.80 12.34
CA GLU A 88 8.71 -23.60 11.67
C GLU A 88 7.71 -22.93 10.73
N THR A 89 6.87 -23.71 10.03
CA THR A 89 5.83 -23.16 9.14
C THR A 89 4.74 -22.47 9.96
N ALA A 90 4.26 -23.12 11.02
CA ALA A 90 3.28 -22.55 11.93
C ALA A 90 3.81 -21.26 12.60
N ARG A 91 5.05 -21.29 13.12
CA ARG A 91 5.73 -20.13 13.70
C ARG A 91 5.84 -18.98 12.70
N LYS A 92 6.23 -19.27 11.46
CA LYS A 92 6.36 -18.26 10.42
C LYS A 92 5.01 -17.66 10.04
N ALA A 93 3.98 -18.47 9.90
CA ALA A 93 2.62 -18.00 9.64
C ALA A 93 2.10 -17.08 10.76
N CYS A 94 2.32 -17.45 12.03
CA CYS A 94 1.99 -16.59 13.18
C CYS A 94 2.73 -15.25 13.13
N LEU A 95 4.03 -15.25 12.84
CA LEU A 95 4.81 -14.00 12.70
C LEU A 95 4.33 -13.15 11.54
N ASP A 96 3.99 -13.76 10.40
CA ASP A 96 3.49 -13.04 9.24
C ASP A 96 2.13 -12.41 9.54
N ILE A 97 1.22 -13.09 10.24
CA ILE A 97 -0.06 -12.53 10.71
C ILE A 97 0.18 -11.33 11.64
N ILE A 98 1.05 -11.46 12.65
CA ILE A 98 1.35 -10.37 13.60
C ILE A 98 1.98 -9.16 12.90
N SER A 99 2.81 -9.40 11.89
CA SER A 99 3.53 -8.35 11.16
C SER A 99 2.67 -7.66 10.09
N MET A 100 1.43 -8.10 9.84
CA MET A 100 0.58 -7.50 8.82
C MET A 100 0.24 -6.05 9.16
N PRO A 101 0.53 -5.09 8.25
CA PRO A 101 0.23 -3.68 8.45
C PRO A 101 -1.24 -3.38 8.74
N ILE A 102 -2.18 -4.21 8.27
CA ILE A 102 -3.63 -3.99 8.44
C ILE A 102 -4.03 -4.03 9.93
N LEU A 103 -3.38 -4.90 10.72
CA LEU A 103 -3.61 -5.02 12.16
C LEU A 103 -2.88 -3.93 12.97
N THR A 104 -1.79 -3.37 12.43
CA THR A 104 -0.98 -2.34 13.11
C THR A 104 -1.35 -0.91 12.72
N ALA A 105 -1.87 -0.69 11.51
CA ALA A 105 -2.29 0.61 10.97
C ALA A 105 -3.71 1.02 11.39
N SER A 106 -4.58 0.07 11.74
CA SER A 106 -5.93 0.36 12.28
C SER A 106 -5.90 1.09 13.64
N ARG A 107 -4.72 1.28 14.26
CA ARG A 107 -4.53 2.16 15.43
C ARG A 107 -4.23 3.63 15.08
N LYS A 108 -4.05 3.97 13.80
CA LYS A 108 -3.72 5.32 13.34
C LYS A 108 -4.74 5.90 12.35
N ALA A 109 -5.94 5.31 12.25
CA ALA A 109 -7.05 5.94 11.55
C ALA A 109 -7.57 7.13 12.39
N GLN A 110 -6.96 8.28 12.12
CA GLN A 110 -7.38 9.60 12.56
C GLN A 110 -8.77 9.90 11.95
N PRO A 111 -9.76 10.36 12.74
CA PRO A 111 -11.03 10.81 12.20
C PRO A 111 -10.85 12.16 11.49
N SER A 112 -11.54 12.25 10.35
CA SER A 112 -11.61 13.34 9.36
C SER A 112 -12.08 14.69 9.91
N ASP A 113 -11.57 15.76 9.28
CA ASP A 113 -11.89 17.18 9.48
C ASP A 113 -13.38 17.52 9.33
N GLU A 114 -13.93 18.24 10.33
CA GLU A 114 -14.84 19.37 10.13
C GLU A 114 -14.64 20.42 11.26
N PRO A 115 -14.92 21.72 11.02
CA PRO A 115 -14.33 22.82 11.78
C PRO A 115 -15.26 23.40 12.86
N GLN A 116 -14.77 23.60 14.11
CA GLN A 116 -15.14 24.72 15.00
C GLN A 116 -14.31 24.72 16.33
N PRO A 117 -14.30 25.84 17.09
CA PRO A 117 -13.15 26.30 17.88
C PRO A 117 -13.25 26.01 19.39
N ALA A 118 -12.17 26.39 20.07
CA ALA A 118 -11.98 26.59 21.52
C ALA A 118 -11.58 25.35 22.35
N ASP A 119 -10.40 25.51 22.97
CA ASP A 119 -9.94 24.95 24.24
C ASP A 119 -10.53 23.60 24.68
N THR A 120 -9.76 22.53 24.50
CA THR A 120 -9.71 21.46 25.49
C THR A 120 -8.31 20.88 25.56
N GLN A 121 -7.71 21.06 26.74
CA GLN A 121 -6.39 20.55 27.13
C GLN A 121 -6.26 19.04 26.87
N LEU A 122 -5.15 18.66 26.24
CA LEU A 122 -4.63 17.29 26.29
C LEU A 122 -4.61 16.81 27.76
N PRO A 123 -5.17 15.63 28.12
CA PRO A 123 -4.87 15.08 29.43
C PRO A 123 -3.39 14.76 29.46
N ALA A 124 -2.72 15.39 30.42
CA ALA A 124 -1.30 15.28 30.70
C ALA A 124 -0.84 13.82 30.58
N SER A 125 0.27 13.63 29.87
CA SER A 125 1.08 12.41 29.93
C SER A 125 1.14 11.93 31.37
N LEU A 126 0.58 10.74 31.63
CA LEU A 126 0.63 10.12 32.96
C LEU A 126 2.09 10.12 33.42
N ASN A 127 2.38 10.87 34.47
CA ASN A 127 3.71 10.91 35.07
C ASN A 127 4.10 9.47 35.42
N THR A 128 5.31 9.07 35.04
CA THR A 128 5.83 7.69 35.17
C THR A 128 5.74 7.19 36.62
N GLU A 129 5.83 8.09 37.59
CA GLU A 129 5.67 7.78 39.01
C GLU A 129 4.24 7.35 39.37
N THR A 130 3.22 7.95 38.75
CA THR A 130 1.81 7.62 38.98
C THR A 130 1.43 6.31 38.31
N ALA A 131 1.98 6.04 37.12
CA ALA A 131 1.81 4.77 36.42
C ALA A 131 2.43 3.60 37.21
N GLY A 132 3.60 3.81 37.82
CA GLY A 132 4.25 2.81 38.68
C GLY A 132 3.42 2.43 39.91
N LYS A 133 2.80 3.43 40.57
CA LYS A 133 1.94 3.20 41.74
C LYS A 133 0.65 2.44 41.37
N LEU A 134 0.04 2.75 40.23
CA LEU A 134 -1.15 2.04 39.75
C LEU A 134 -0.85 0.58 39.40
N LEU A 135 0.31 0.29 38.78
CA LEU A 135 0.73 -1.08 38.48
C LEU A 135 1.01 -1.89 39.75
N ALA A 136 1.59 -1.27 40.79
CA ALA A 136 1.85 -1.92 42.06
C ALA A 136 0.55 -2.32 42.79
N VAL A 137 -0.44 -1.42 42.84
CA VAL A 137 -1.74 -1.70 43.47
C VAL A 137 -2.49 -2.83 42.76
N LEU A 138 -2.49 -2.83 41.42
CA LEU A 138 -3.12 -3.91 40.63
C LEU A 138 -2.40 -5.26 40.78
N ALA A 139 -1.09 -5.25 41.03
CA ALA A 139 -0.34 -6.48 41.29
C ALA A 139 -0.68 -7.07 42.66
N GLU A 140 -0.89 -6.24 43.69
CA GLU A 140 -1.28 -6.67 45.03
C GLU A 140 -2.71 -7.22 45.09
N GLU A 141 -3.66 -6.65 44.35
CA GLU A 141 -5.04 -7.18 44.28
C GLU A 141 -5.10 -8.59 43.66
N LYS A 142 -4.20 -8.90 42.73
CA LYS A 142 -4.15 -10.22 42.08
C LYS A 142 -3.59 -11.32 42.99
N THR A 143 -2.82 -10.94 44.02
CA THR A 143 -2.32 -11.89 45.04
C THR A 143 -3.35 -12.20 46.12
N ILE A 144 -4.30 -11.30 46.41
CA ILE A 144 -5.33 -11.52 47.44
C ILE A 144 -6.41 -12.50 46.96
N ASN A 145 -6.72 -12.53 45.66
CA ASN A 145 -7.72 -13.44 45.07
C ASN A 145 -7.22 -14.87 44.78
N LYS A 146 -6.15 -15.32 45.45
CA LYS A 146 -5.55 -16.66 45.26
C LYS A 146 -5.42 -17.49 46.55
N LEU A 147 -6.25 -17.20 47.55
CA LEU A 147 -6.44 -18.04 48.74
C LEU A 147 -7.82 -18.67 48.75
#